data_AF-A0A3D4JD44-F1
#
_entry.id   AF-A0A3D4JD44-F1
#
_cell.length_a   1.000
_cell.length_b   1.000
_cell.length_c   1.000
_cell.angle_alpha   90.00
_cell.angle_beta   90.00
_cell.angle_gamma   90.00
#
_symmetry.space_group_name_H-M   'P 1'
#
loop_
_entity.id
_entity.type
_entity.pdbx_description
1 polymer ?
#
loop_
_entity_poly.entity_id
_entity_poly.type
_entity_poly.pdbx_seq_one_letter_code
_entity_poly.pdbx_strand_id
1 'polypeptide(L)'
;MSIEYDEKGKYYTNVVSKITVSSILQTNTHLIRGLVHIRQGERLKDELENEESYIAVTNASVYDANGKVAYSSPFMAVNKSQIVWIMPADDTQAGESG
;
A
#
# COMPACT_ATOMS: atom_id res chain seq x y z
N MET A 1 -14.55 -13.40 -19.47
CA MET A 1 -15.17 -13.37 -18.13
C MET A 1 -16.24 -14.45 -18.10
N SER A 2 -15.92 -15.61 -17.53
CA SER A 2 -16.87 -16.71 -17.35
C SER A 2 -17.25 -16.75 -15.87
N ILE A 3 -18.50 -16.41 -15.57
CA ILE A 3 -19.09 -16.62 -14.25
C ILE A 3 -19.52 -18.09 -14.24
N GLU A 4 -18.90 -18.91 -13.40
CA GLU A 4 -19.33 -20.29 -13.19
C GLU A 4 -20.46 -20.32 -12.16
N TYR A 5 -21.54 -21.05 -12.48
CA TYR A 5 -22.75 -21.17 -11.68
C TYR A 5 -22.84 -22.56 -11.05
N ASP A 6 -23.31 -22.64 -9.80
CA ASP A 6 -23.79 -23.88 -9.17
C ASP A 6 -25.28 -23.69 -8.80
N GLU A 7 -26.05 -24.79 -8.82
CA GLU A 7 -27.53 -24.88 -8.82
C GLU A 7 -28.22 -24.28 -7.58
N LYS A 8 -27.48 -23.74 -6.60
CA LYS A 8 -28.02 -23.19 -5.34
C LYS A 8 -27.95 -21.67 -5.19
N GLY A 9 -27.60 -20.92 -6.24
CA GLY A 9 -27.68 -19.45 -6.22
C GLY A 9 -26.78 -18.77 -5.17
N LYS A 10 -25.74 -19.46 -4.70
CA LYS A 10 -24.79 -18.89 -3.75
C LYS A 10 -23.67 -18.19 -4.52
N TYR A 11 -23.70 -16.86 -4.50
CA TYR A 11 -22.63 -16.04 -5.05
C TYR A 11 -21.34 -16.28 -4.26
N TYR A 12 -20.35 -16.90 -4.90
CA TYR A 12 -18.98 -16.88 -4.39
C TYR A 12 -18.33 -15.61 -4.93
N THR A 13 -18.31 -14.55 -4.12
CA THR A 13 -17.43 -13.41 -4.39
C THR A 13 -16.00 -13.92 -4.26
N ASN A 14 -15.16 -13.73 -5.29
CA ASN A 14 -13.74 -14.03 -5.19
C ASN A 14 -13.17 -13.26 -3.98
N VAL A 15 -12.72 -13.98 -2.96
CA VAL A 15 -12.06 -13.38 -1.80
C VAL A 15 -10.72 -12.84 -2.28
N VAL A 16 -10.62 -11.52 -2.47
CA VAL A 16 -9.37 -10.86 -2.82
C VAL A 16 -8.57 -10.65 -1.55
N SER A 17 -7.61 -11.52 -1.30
CA SER A 17 -6.59 -11.37 -0.26
C SER A 17 -5.67 -10.19 -0.57
N LYS A 18 -5.35 -9.40 0.46
CA LYS A 18 -4.39 -8.28 0.38
C LYS A 18 -3.16 -8.61 1.22
N ILE A 19 -1.99 -8.27 0.71
CA ILE A 19 -0.71 -8.34 1.43
C ILE A 19 -0.19 -6.94 1.71
N THR A 20 0.48 -6.75 2.84
CA THR A 20 1.09 -5.48 3.23
C THR A 20 2.56 -5.47 2.86
N VAL A 21 2.99 -4.42 2.16
CA VAL A 21 4.39 -4.17 1.80
C VAL A 21 4.87 -2.94 2.54
N SER A 22 5.88 -3.13 3.40
CA SER A 22 6.60 -2.00 4.02
C SER A 22 7.23 -1.16 2.91
N SER A 23 6.90 0.12 2.86
CA SER A 23 7.22 0.98 1.73
C SER A 23 7.73 2.34 2.17
N ILE A 24 8.64 2.88 1.37
CA ILE A 24 9.16 4.23 1.48
C ILE A 24 8.72 5.01 0.25
N LEU A 25 8.02 6.12 0.48
CA LEU A 25 7.50 7.00 -0.56
C LEU A 25 8.18 8.36 -0.44
N GLN A 26 8.67 8.90 -1.54
CA GLN A 26 9.15 10.28 -1.60
C GLN A 26 8.15 11.16 -2.32
N THR A 27 7.76 12.25 -1.65
CA THR A 27 7.03 13.35 -2.26
C THR A 27 7.98 14.49 -2.63
N ASN A 28 7.46 15.59 -3.18
CA ASN A 28 8.28 16.78 -3.46
C ASN A 28 8.95 17.40 -2.22
N THR A 29 8.38 17.19 -1.03
CA THR A 29 8.81 17.89 0.20
C THR A 29 9.12 16.99 1.38
N HIS A 30 8.51 15.80 1.45
CA HIS A 30 8.55 14.93 2.61
C HIS A 30 8.79 13.47 2.19
N LEU A 31 9.45 12.72 3.07
CA LEU A 31 9.56 11.27 2.97
C LEU A 31 8.47 10.62 3.83
N ILE A 32 7.76 9.64 3.30
CA ILE A 32 6.72 8.90 4.02
C ILE A 32 7.17 7.45 4.13
N ARG A 33 7.04 6.86 5.32
CA ARG A 33 7.20 5.42 5.54
C ARG A 33 5.92 4.84 6.08
N GLY A 34 5.54 3.65 5.63
CA GLY A 34 4.35 2.96 6.12
C GLY A 34 4.09 1.66 5.34
N LEU A 35 2.89 1.13 5.48
CA LEU A 35 2.48 -0.12 4.84
C LEU A 35 1.53 0.16 3.67
N VAL A 36 1.89 -0.30 2.49
CA VAL A 36 1.03 -0.27 1.30
C VAL A 36 0.35 -1.62 1.16
N HIS A 37 -0.94 -1.63 0.88
CA HIS A 37 -1.69 -2.85 0.66
C HIS A 37 -1.80 -3.13 -0.84
N ILE A 38 -1.28 -4.28 -1.27
CA ILE A 38 -1.40 -4.74 -2.65
C ILE A 38 -2.21 -6.04 -2.69
N ARG A 39 -2.86 -6.34 -3.81
CA ARG A 39 -3.59 -7.61 -3.95
C ARG A 39 -2.61 -8.77 -4.01
N GLN A 40 -3.00 -9.93 -3.49
CA GLN A 40 -2.13 -11.11 -3.51
C GLN A 40 -1.76 -11.48 -4.96
N GLY A 41 -0.46 -11.61 -5.21
CA GLY A 41 0.08 -11.94 -6.54
C GLY A 41 0.31 -10.73 -7.45
N GLU A 42 -0.17 -9.54 -7.07
CA GLU A 42 0.16 -8.29 -7.76
C GLU A 42 1.49 -7.71 -7.23
N ARG A 43 2.12 -6.88 -8.04
CA ARG A 43 3.33 -6.15 -7.70
C ARG A 43 2.96 -4.76 -7.20
N LEU A 44 3.86 -4.13 -6.43
CA LEU A 44 3.73 -2.72 -6.06
C LEU A 44 3.53 -1.81 -7.28
N LYS A 45 4.16 -2.16 -8.40
CA LYS A 45 3.98 -1.47 -9.68
C LYS A 45 2.52 -1.54 -10.17
N ASP A 46 1.88 -2.70 -10.08
CA ASP A 46 0.52 -2.91 -10.59
C ASP A 46 -0.49 -2.07 -9.79
N GLU A 47 -0.29 -1.95 -8.47
CA GLU A 47 -1.07 -1.06 -7.60
C GLU A 47 -0.90 0.43 -7.97
N LEU A 48 0.30 0.83 -8.40
CA LEU A 48 0.54 2.21 -8.83
C LEU A 48 -0.11 2.52 -10.18
N GLU A 49 -0.16 1.55 -11.09
CA GLU A 49 -0.74 1.70 -12.44
C GLU A 49 -2.28 1.60 -12.45
N ASN A 50 -2.93 1.26 -11.34
CA ASN A 50 -4.39 1.22 -11.27
C ASN A 50 -5.03 2.63 -11.41
N GLU A 51 -6.31 2.67 -11.78
CA GLU A 51 -7.07 3.91 -12.06
C GLU A 51 -7.30 4.80 -10.82
N GLU A 52 -7.02 4.30 -9.61
CA GLU A 52 -7.19 5.09 -8.39
C GLU A 52 -6.10 6.16 -8.29
N SER A 53 -6.50 7.40 -8.01
CA SER A 53 -5.55 8.52 -7.89
C SER A 53 -4.76 8.54 -6.59
N TYR A 54 -5.15 7.72 -5.61
CA TYR A 54 -4.56 7.68 -4.28
C TYR A 54 -4.06 6.28 -3.97
N ILE A 55 -2.93 6.20 -3.26
CA ILE A 55 -2.44 4.97 -2.65
C ILE A 55 -2.71 5.03 -1.14
N ALA A 56 -3.24 3.94 -0.60
CA ALA A 56 -3.48 3.81 0.84
C ALA A 56 -2.19 3.38 1.54
N VAL A 57 -1.74 4.20 2.49
CA VAL A 57 -0.60 3.90 3.38
C VAL A 57 -1.11 3.82 4.81
N THR A 58 -0.93 2.69 5.48
CA THR A 58 -1.25 2.55 6.91
C THR A 58 0.01 2.65 7.77
N ASN A 59 -0.17 2.97 9.05
CA ASN A 59 0.93 3.23 9.99
C ASN A 59 1.96 4.21 9.41
N ALA A 60 1.46 5.27 8.77
CA ALA A 60 2.27 6.24 8.05
C ALA A 60 3.03 7.15 9.02
N SER A 61 4.32 7.34 8.76
CA SER A 61 5.18 8.33 9.41
C SER A 61 5.77 9.24 8.33
N VAL A 62 5.54 10.55 8.48
CA VAL A 62 6.03 11.59 7.57
C VAL A 62 7.26 12.24 8.18
N TYR A 63 8.36 12.19 7.46
CA TYR A 63 9.65 12.75 7.84
C TYR A 63 9.89 14.08 7.13
N ASP A 64 10.38 15.06 7.87
CA ASP A 64 10.87 16.34 7.34
C ASP A 64 12.24 16.19 6.66
N ALA A 65 12.75 17.30 6.11
CA ALA A 65 14.06 17.33 5.45
C ALA A 65 15.25 17.03 6.40
N ASN A 66 15.05 17.10 7.71
CA ASN A 66 16.06 16.76 8.72
C ASN A 66 15.96 15.29 9.17
N GLY A 67 15.04 14.51 8.61
CA GLY A 67 14.81 13.13 8.99
C GLY A 67 14.04 12.97 10.32
N LYS A 68 13.38 14.02 10.80
CA LYS A 68 12.52 13.94 11.99
C LYS A 68 11.08 13.64 11.58
N VAL A 69 10.39 12.81 12.36
CA VAL A 69 8.95 12.58 12.17
C VAL A 69 8.20 13.87 12.50
N ALA A 70 7.60 14.48 11.47
CA ALA A 70 6.76 15.67 11.57
C ALA A 70 5.31 15.29 11.87
N TYR A 71 4.81 14.21 11.26
CA TYR A 71 3.44 13.73 11.40
C TYR A 71 3.40 12.20 11.40
N SER A 72 2.42 11.63 12.09
CA SER A 72 2.09 10.21 11.97
C SER A 72 0.57 10.04 11.86
N SER A 73 0.14 8.99 11.16
CA SER A 73 -1.27 8.66 11.02
C SER A 73 -1.47 7.15 10.86
N PRO A 74 -2.49 6.55 11.50
CA PRO A 74 -2.86 5.16 11.25
C PRO A 74 -3.22 4.88 9.79
N PHE A 75 -3.76 5.88 9.09
CA PHE A 75 -4.12 5.83 7.68
C PHE A 75 -3.81 7.14 6.97
N MET A 76 -3.22 7.05 5.78
CA MET A 76 -2.93 8.18 4.92
C MET A 76 -3.21 7.80 3.47
N ALA A 77 -4.09 8.56 2.81
CA ALA A 77 -4.26 8.50 1.37
C ALA A 77 -3.27 9.45 0.71
N VAL A 78 -2.31 8.91 -0.05
CA VAL A 78 -1.27 9.70 -0.73
C VAL A 78 -1.62 9.79 -2.22
N ASN A 79 -1.69 11.01 -2.76
CA ASN A 79 -1.99 11.20 -4.17
C ASN A 79 -0.79 10.73 -5.03
N LYS A 80 -1.02 9.82 -5.98
CA LYS A 80 0.02 9.23 -6.84
C LYS A 80 0.77 10.28 -7.66
N SER A 81 0.10 11.35 -8.08
CA SER A 81 0.73 12.45 -8.84
C SER A 81 1.78 13.23 -8.04
N GLN A 82 1.79 13.09 -6.71
CA GLN A 82 2.74 13.75 -5.82
C GLN A 82 3.88 12.83 -5.38
N ILE A 83 3.88 11.57 -5.82
CA ILE A 83 4.93 10.59 -5.51
C ILE A 83 6.01 10.71 -6.59
N VAL A 84 7.22 11.09 -6.20
CA VAL A 84 8.38 11.15 -7.09
C VAL A 84 8.93 9.73 -7.31
N TRP A 85 9.00 8.94 -6.26
CA TRP A 85 9.34 7.52 -6.30
C TRP A 85 8.78 6.80 -5.07
N ILE A 86 8.65 5.48 -5.20
CA ILE A 86 8.26 4.57 -4.12
C ILE A 86 9.07 3.29 -4.25
N MET A 87 9.51 2.74 -3.12
CA MET A 87 10.20 1.46 -3.06
C MET A 87 9.75 0.67 -1.84
N PRO A 88 9.79 -0.68 -1.89
CA PRO A 88 9.74 -1.48 -0.68
C PRO A 88 10.89 -1.07 0.25
N ALA A 89 10.62 -1.01 1.55
CA ALA A 89 11.68 -0.98 2.55
C ALA A 89 12.30 -2.39 2.63
N ASP A 90 13.62 -2.49 2.82
CA ASP A 90 14.25 -3.79 3.07
C ASP A 90 13.65 -4.41 4.35
N ASP A 91 13.11 -5.62 4.21
CA ASP A 91 12.38 -6.36 5.26
C ASP A 91 13.28 -6.90 6.39
N THR A 92 14.44 -6.30 6.64
CA THR A 92 15.29 -6.67 7.78
C THR A 92 14.71 -6.24 9.13
N GLN A 93 13.47 -5.70 9.17
CA GLN A 93 12.78 -5.30 10.40
C GLN A 93 11.29 -5.73 10.46
N ALA A 94 10.89 -6.78 9.77
CA ALA A 94 9.59 -7.45 9.98
C ALA A 94 9.78 -8.83 10.63
N GLY A 95 10.58 -8.87 11.70
CA GLY A 95 10.70 -10.02 12.59
C GLY A 95 10.42 -9.56 14.02
N GLU A 96 9.64 -10.37 14.74
CA GLU A 96 9.27 -10.24 16.15
C GLU A 96 8.03 -9.37 16.46
N SER A 97 6.87 -10.00 16.32
CA SER A 97 5.83 -9.93 17.35
C SER A 97 5.42 -11.37 17.65
N GLY A 98 5.69 -11.78 18.89
CA GLY A 98 5.52 -13.16 19.39
C GLY A 98 4.11 -13.55 19.75
#